data_AF-A0A392PZC7-F1
#
_entry.id   AF-A0A392PZC7-F1
#
_cell.length_a   1.000
_cell.length_b   1.000
_cell.length_c   1.000
_cell.angle_alpha   90.00
_cell.angle_beta   90.00
_cell.angle_gamma   90.00
#
_symmetry.space_group_name_H-M   'P 1'
#
loop_
_entity.id
_entity.type
_entity.pdbx_description
1 polymer ?
#
loop_
_entity_poly.entity_id
_entity_poly.type
_entity_poly.pdbx_seq_one_letter_code
_entity_poly.pdbx_strand_id
1 'polypeptide(L)' 'RNPKAPDFKHKDTGEALWIDSRSSPPWVKSQLEILDMRMGTYTSQNTRMPVDM' A
#
# COMPACT_ATOMS: atom_id res chain seq x y z
N ARG A 1 7.93 10.18 10.84
CA ARG A 1 6.72 9.53 10.29
C ARG A 1 5.51 10.31 10.80
N ASN A 2 4.72 10.94 9.92
CA ASN A 2 3.62 11.81 10.32
C ASN A 2 2.34 10.96 10.46
N PRO A 3 1.85 10.64 11.67
CA PRO A 3 0.74 9.70 11.86
C PRO A 3 -0.62 10.21 11.36
N LYS A 4 -0.66 11.45 10.84
CA LYS A 4 -1.87 12.09 10.31
C LYS A 4 -1.88 12.19 8.78
N ALA A 5 -0.83 11.74 8.10
CA ALA A 5 -0.81 11.76 6.64
C ALA A 5 -1.86 10.78 6.09
N PRO A 6 -2.59 11.14 5.02
CA PRO A 6 -3.53 10.23 4.38
C PRO A 6 -2.79 9.11 3.66
N ASP A 7 -3.40 7.92 3.62
CA ASP A 7 -2.87 6.78 2.87
C ASP A 7 -2.94 7.02 1.37
N PHE A 8 -4.02 7.68 0.91
CA PHE A 8 -4.22 8.05 -0.48
C PHE A 8 -4.59 9.52 -0.61
N LYS A 9 -3.95 10.21 -1.56
CA LYS A 9 -4.32 11.57 -1.94
C LYS A 9 -4.57 11.59 -3.44
N HIS A 10 -5.76 12.02 -3.83
CA HIS A 10 -6.09 12.19 -5.24
C HIS A 10 -5.25 13.34 -5.83
N LYS A 11 -4.61 13.10 -6.98
CA LYS A 11 -3.62 14.01 -7.56
C LYS A 11 -4.25 15.32 -8.07
N ASP A 12 -5.47 15.26 -8.59
CA ASP A 12 -6.13 16.40 -9.25
C ASP A 12 -7.09 17.15 -8.31
N THR A 13 -7.88 16.42 -7.51
CA THR A 13 -8.84 17.03 -6.56
C THR A 13 -8.22 17.31 -5.20
N GLY A 14 -7.09 16.69 -4.89
CA GLY A 14 -6.44 16.81 -3.58
C GLY A 14 -7.19 16.08 -2.45
N GLU A 15 -8.27 15.36 -2.75
CA GLU A 15 -9.04 14.62 -1.76
C GLU A 15 -8.17 13.57 -1.07
N ALA A 16 -8.25 13.58 0.26
CA ALA A 16 -7.46 12.72 1.13
C ALA A 16 -8.36 11.59 1.64
N LEU A 17 -7.87 10.36 1.52
CA LEU A 17 -8.52 9.16 2.01
C LEU A 17 -7.60 8.46 3.00
N TRP A 18 -8.14 8.20 4.19
CA TRP A 18 -7.47 7.43 5.24
C TRP A 18 -8.09 6.04 5.30
N ILE A 19 -7.25 5.01 5.24
CA ILE A 19 -7.68 3.64 5.50
C ILE A 19 -7.54 3.40 7.01
N ASP A 20 -8.54 3.85 7.78
CA ASP A 20 -8.59 3.60 9.22
C ASP A 20 -9.32 2.28 9.53
N SER A 21 -8.81 1.52 10.50
CA SER A 21 -9.36 0.21 10.86
C SER A 21 -10.78 0.25 11.47
N ARG A 22 -11.27 1.39 11.96
CA ARG A 22 -12.62 1.53 12.53
C ARG A 22 -13.68 1.86 11.49
N SER A 23 -13.32 2.64 10.47
CA SER A 23 -14.26 3.10 9.43
C SER A 23 -14.19 2.28 8.15
N SER A 24 -13.12 1.50 7.96
CA SER A 24 -12.95 0.68 6.77
C SER A 24 -13.78 -0.60 6.87
N PRO A 25 -14.52 -0.96 5.81
CA PRO A 25 -15.16 -2.27 5.73
C PRO A 25 -14.14 -3.42 5.89
N PRO A 26 -14.52 -4.56 6.49
CA PRO A 26 -13.59 -5.68 6.73
C PRO A 26 -12.87 -6.19 5.47
N TRP A 27 -13.53 -6.11 4.31
CA TRP A 27 -12.97 -6.56 3.04
C TRP A 27 -11.74 -5.75 2.58
N VAL A 28 -11.60 -4.49 3.02
CA VAL A 28 -10.45 -3.64 2.64
C VAL A 28 -9.15 -4.25 3.15
N LYS A 29 -9.15 -4.76 4.38
CA LYS A 29 -7.99 -5.43 4.97
C LYS A 29 -7.63 -6.71 4.23
N SER A 30 -8.62 -7.53 3.87
CA SER A 30 -8.39 -8.74 3.09
C SER A 30 -7.79 -8.44 1.71
N GLN A 31 -8.25 -7.38 1.04
CA GLN A 31 -7.66 -6.97 -0.23
C GLN A 31 -6.22 -6.46 -0.08
N LEU A 32 -5.92 -5.71 0.98
CA LEU A 32 -4.56 -5.28 1.31
C LEU A 32 -3.62 -6.47 1.52
N GLU A 33 -4.04 -7.48 2.28
CA GLU A 33 -3.25 -8.71 2.51
C GLU A 33 -2.99 -9.46 1.20
N ILE A 34 -4.00 -9.60 0.34
CA ILE A 34 -3.84 -10.22 -0.99
C ILE A 34 -2.87 -9.43 -1.87
N LEU A 35 -2.94 -8.09 -1.84
CA LEU A 35 -2.03 -7.22 -2.59
C LEU A 35 -0.60 -7.32 -2.07
N ASP A 36 -0.40 -7.34 -0.75
CA ASP A 36 0.92 -7.51 -0.13
C ASP A 36 1.53 -8.87 -0.48
N MET A 37 0.73 -9.93 -0.46
CA MET A 37 1.17 -11.25 -0.94
C MET A 37 1.59 -11.23 -2.42
N ARG A 38 0.85 -10.52 -3.28
CA ARG A 38 1.21 -10.35 -4.70
C ARG A 38 2.46 -9.47 -4.87
N MET A 39 2.58 -8.36 -4.14
CA MET A 39 3.74 -7.46 -4.21
C MET A 39 5.00 -8.06 -3.59
N GLY A 40 4.86 -8.88 -2.55
CA GLY A 40 5.93 -9.66 -1.95
C GLY A 40 6.56 -10.64 -2.94
N THR A 41 5.78 -11.22 -3.86
CA THR A 41 6.34 -12.08 -4.92
C THR A 41 7.08 -11.25 -5.98
N TYR A 42 6.56 -10.08 -6.38
CA TYR A 42 7.26 -9.21 -7.33
C TYR A 42 8.56 -8.63 -6.78
N THR A 43 8.58 -8.23 -5.50
CA THR A 43 9.80 -7.71 -4.85
C THR A 43 10.83 -8.83 -4.63
N SER A 44 10.41 -10.04 -4.28
CA SER A 44 11.31 -11.20 -4.13
C SER A 44 11.94 -11.62 -5.46
N GLN A 45 11.20 -11.57 -6.57
CA GLN A 45 11.76 -11.82 -7.92
C GLN A 45 12.69 -10.68 -8.39
N ASN A 46 12.44 -9.44 -7.99
CA ASN A 46 13.31 -8.30 -8.35
C ASN A 46 14.56 -8.17 -7.45
N THR A 47 14.62 -8.85 -6.30
CA THR A 47 15.79 -8.86 -5.40
C THR A 47 16.86 -9.88 -5.84
N ARG A 48 16.68 -10.54 -6.98
CA ARG A 48 17.64 -11.50 -7.55
C ARG A 48 18.37 -10.97 -8.80
N MET A 49 18.34 -9.66 -9.03
CA MET A 49 19.29 -8.99 -9.92
C MET A 49 20.36 -8.37 -9.01
N PRO A 50 21.61 -8.87 -8.97
CA PRO A 50 22.68 -8.08 -8.39
C PRO A 50 22.81 -6.83 -9.24
N VAL A 51 22.48 -5.69 -8.67
CA VAL A 51 22.91 -4.40 -9.21
C VAL A 51 24.41 -4.31 -8.93
N ASP A 52 25.22 -4.90 -9.82
CA ASP A 52 26.64 -4.57 -9.88
C ASP A 52 26.76 -3.07 -10.21
N MET A 53 27.21 -2.29 -9.23
CA MET A 53 27.80 -0.96 -9.42
C MET A 53 29.31 -1.10 -9.44
#